data_AF-A0A930Z7V9-F1
#
_entry.id   AF-A0A930Z7V9-F1
#
_cell.length_a   1.000
_cell.length_b   1.000
_cell.length_c   1.000
_cell.angle_alpha   90.00
_cell.angle_beta   90.00
_cell.angle_gamma   90.00
#
_symmetry.space_group_name_H-M   'P 1'
#
loop_
_entity.id
_entity.type
_entity.pdbx_description
1 polymer ?
#
loop_
_entity_poly.entity_id
_entity_poly.type
_entity_poly.pdbx_seq_one_letter_code
_entity_poly.pdbx_strand_id
1 'polypeptide(L)'
;MLGFIDSIDLYNKKNTAESTASGGLSSRELLYQRFLIYTTFYAAETPVIICEGKTDNVYLTHAIRSLAKDFPDLAEITTQGEIRLKVRLFKYPRSSTARILGLNAGGSSSLANFIYTYKKETDKIKASGENNPVIILYDSDSGAKKIRNVLTKATGTTVQGSEPFVRAIRNLYAVPTPLFNGVNESKIEDFFDDATKVIEIGGKTFNDGNNFDVAKHYDKNIFAYQVVEKKAASINFDGFRPLLTNLVAVIRSHSAARPT
;
A
#
# COMPACT_ATOMS: atom_id res chain seq x y z
N MET A 1 13.75 19.93 7.58
CA MET A 1 13.44 21.35 7.34
C MET A 1 11.97 21.57 6.96
N LEU A 2 11.45 21.07 5.83
CA LEU A 2 10.05 21.31 5.41
C LEU A 2 8.98 20.75 6.38
N GLY A 3 9.20 19.57 6.96
CA GLY A 3 8.29 19.03 7.99
C GLY A 3 8.24 19.85 9.29
N PHE A 4 9.33 20.53 9.64
CA PHE A 4 9.38 21.43 10.79
C PHE A 4 8.63 22.74 10.51
N ILE A 5 8.80 23.29 9.29
CA ILE A 5 8.06 24.47 8.83
C ILE A 5 6.54 24.19 8.86
N ASP A 6 6.10 23.03 8.35
CA ASP A 6 4.67 22.64 8.42
C ASP A 6 4.16 22.54 9.87
N SER A 7 4.98 22.02 10.79
CA SER A 7 4.59 21.92 12.21
C SER A 7 4.37 23.28 12.88
N ILE A 8 5.20 24.28 12.54
CA ILE A 8 5.04 25.66 13.02
C ILE A 8 3.80 26.29 12.40
N ASP A 9 3.57 26.11 11.09
CA ASP A 9 2.40 26.66 10.41
C ASP A 9 1.09 26.08 10.99
N LEU A 10 1.05 24.78 11.32
CA LEU A 10 -0.09 24.15 12.00
C LEU A 10 -0.29 24.68 13.43
N TYR A 11 0.79 24.88 14.18
CA TYR A 11 0.74 25.49 15.51
C TYR A 11 0.16 26.90 15.44
N ASN A 12 0.63 27.72 14.51
CA ASN A 12 0.16 29.09 14.34
C ASN A 12 -1.32 29.13 13.93
N LYS A 13 -1.75 28.32 12.96
CA LYS A 13 -3.16 28.21 12.53
C LYS A 13 -4.11 27.84 13.68
N LYS A 14 -3.66 26.98 14.60
CA LYS A 14 -4.46 26.59 15.77
C LYS A 14 -4.63 27.73 16.79
N ASN A 15 -3.70 28.68 16.81
CA ASN A 15 -3.63 29.75 17.81
C ASN A 15 -4.13 31.12 17.30
N THR A 16 -4.49 31.25 16.03
CA THR A 16 -5.10 32.46 15.46
C THR A 16 -6.64 32.35 15.43
N ALA A 17 -7.35 33.38 15.90
CA ALA A 17 -8.82 33.45 15.97
C ALA A 17 -9.53 33.51 14.60
N GLU A 18 -8.77 33.65 13.50
CA GLU A 18 -9.28 33.63 12.13
C GLU A 18 -9.21 32.23 11.54
N SER A 19 -10.00 31.29 12.05
CA SER A 19 -10.17 29.99 11.38
C SER A 19 -11.18 30.12 10.23
N THR A 20 -10.84 30.87 9.17
CA THR A 20 -11.47 30.60 7.88
C THR A 20 -10.81 29.35 7.33
N ALA A 21 -11.35 28.20 7.74
CA ALA A 21 -10.91 26.89 7.29
C ALA A 21 -11.23 26.72 5.80
N SER A 22 -10.40 27.29 4.92
CA SER A 22 -10.34 26.79 3.55
C SER A 22 -9.88 25.35 3.63
N GLY A 23 -10.75 24.38 3.32
CA GLY A 23 -10.46 22.94 3.49
C GLY A 23 -9.32 22.39 2.61
N GLY A 24 -8.59 23.25 1.89
CA GLY A 24 -7.49 22.89 1.01
C GLY A 24 -6.10 23.12 1.63
N LEU A 25 -5.10 22.49 1.03
CA LEU A 25 -3.69 22.74 1.35
C LEU A 25 -3.28 24.15 0.91
N SER A 26 -2.53 24.85 1.76
CA SER A 26 -1.90 26.13 1.40
C SER A 26 -0.84 25.96 0.30
N SER A 27 -0.41 27.05 -0.32
CA SER A 27 0.66 27.04 -1.33
C SER A 27 1.96 26.38 -0.83
N ARG A 28 2.31 26.58 0.45
CA ARG A 28 3.46 25.92 1.10
C ARG A 28 3.25 24.43 1.27
N GLU A 29 2.07 24.02 1.72
CA GLU A 29 1.71 22.61 1.86
C GLU A 29 1.63 21.91 0.50
N LEU A 30 1.19 22.58 -0.56
CA LEU A 30 1.21 22.06 -1.93
C LEU A 30 2.65 21.86 -2.45
N LEU A 31 3.55 22.80 -2.17
CA LEU A 31 4.97 22.63 -2.49
C LEU A 31 5.56 21.45 -1.71
N TYR A 32 5.24 21.33 -0.43
CA TYR A 32 5.70 20.22 0.40
C TYR A 32 5.10 18.88 -0.08
N GLN A 33 3.84 18.84 -0.48
CA GLN A 33 3.20 17.67 -1.10
C GLN A 33 3.95 17.23 -2.35
N ARG A 34 4.28 18.17 -3.25
CA ARG A 34 5.07 17.84 -4.46
C ARG A 34 6.45 17.31 -4.10
N PHE A 35 7.12 17.93 -3.15
CA PHE A 35 8.42 17.46 -2.67
C PHE A 35 8.35 16.03 -2.12
N LEU A 36 7.32 15.72 -1.31
CA LEU A 36 7.09 14.38 -0.79
C LEU A 36 6.75 13.37 -1.90
N ILE A 37 5.91 13.75 -2.88
CA ILE A 37 5.62 12.91 -4.04
C ILE A 37 6.89 12.60 -4.82
N TYR A 38 7.73 13.62 -5.04
CA TYR A 38 8.98 13.45 -5.75
C TYR A 38 9.91 12.49 -5.01
N THR A 39 10.27 12.83 -3.77
CA THR A 39 11.28 12.10 -2.99
C THR A 39 10.82 10.71 -2.53
N THR A 40 9.53 10.55 -2.23
CA THR A 40 9.01 9.30 -1.67
C THR A 40 8.55 8.33 -2.74
N PHE A 41 8.16 8.78 -3.93
CA PHE A 41 7.49 7.90 -4.90
C PHE A 41 8.05 8.06 -6.31
N TYR A 42 8.17 9.29 -6.81
CA TYR A 42 8.62 9.54 -8.17
C TYR A 42 10.08 9.13 -8.40
N ALA A 43 10.98 9.54 -7.52
CA ALA A 43 12.41 9.26 -7.57
C ALA A 43 12.83 8.15 -6.59
N ALA A 44 11.93 7.19 -6.32
CA ALA A 44 12.22 6.11 -5.39
C ALA A 44 13.32 5.18 -5.92
N GLU A 45 14.28 4.85 -5.07
CA GLU A 45 15.43 3.97 -5.40
C GLU A 45 15.07 2.48 -5.47
N THR A 46 13.94 2.11 -4.88
CA THR A 46 13.39 0.75 -4.93
C THR A 46 11.88 0.80 -5.22
N PRO A 47 11.27 -0.29 -5.70
CA PRO A 47 9.81 -0.39 -5.80
C PRO A 47 9.13 -0.04 -4.47
N VAL A 48 8.03 0.70 -4.54
CA VAL A 48 7.27 1.15 -3.37
C VAL A 48 5.88 0.56 -3.42
N ILE A 49 5.46 -0.16 -2.38
CA ILE A 49 4.11 -0.73 -2.30
C ILE A 49 3.30 0.05 -1.26
N ILE A 50 2.11 0.51 -1.63
CA ILE A 50 1.14 1.21 -0.79
C ILE A 50 -0.08 0.31 -0.65
N CYS A 51 -0.24 -0.34 0.50
CA CYS A 51 -1.39 -1.21 0.80
C CYS A 51 -2.57 -0.43 1.36
N GLU A 52 -3.77 -1.00 1.44
CA GLU A 52 -4.94 -0.33 2.02
C GLU A 52 -4.78 -0.06 3.53
N GLY A 53 -4.24 -1.04 4.25
CA GLY A 53 -4.06 -1.02 5.69
C GLY A 53 -2.61 -1.23 6.15
N LYS A 54 -2.35 -0.91 7.42
CA LYS A 54 -1.04 -1.17 8.06
C LYS A 54 -0.79 -2.66 8.35
N THR A 55 -1.84 -3.46 8.46
CA THR A 55 -1.79 -4.91 8.71
C THR A 55 -1.26 -5.64 7.49
N ASP A 56 -1.64 -5.19 6.30
CA ASP A 56 -1.22 -5.73 5.01
C ASP A 56 0.30 -5.65 4.86
N ASN A 57 0.91 -4.57 5.36
CA ASN A 57 2.37 -4.44 5.39
C ASN A 57 3.03 -5.57 6.19
N VAL A 58 2.42 -5.98 7.31
CA VAL A 58 2.94 -7.09 8.13
C VAL A 58 2.79 -8.40 7.35
N TYR A 59 1.61 -8.67 6.80
CA TYR A 59 1.35 -9.88 6.01
C TYR A 59 2.34 -10.01 4.84
N LEU A 60 2.48 -8.96 4.02
CA LEU A 60 3.41 -8.95 2.89
C LEU A 60 4.87 -9.10 3.32
N THR A 61 5.26 -8.45 4.42
CA THR A 61 6.64 -8.56 4.91
C THR A 61 6.99 -10.02 5.20
N HIS A 62 6.11 -10.74 5.88
CA HIS A 62 6.37 -12.13 6.24
C HIS A 62 6.16 -13.08 5.06
N ALA A 63 5.18 -12.84 4.18
CA ALA A 63 5.00 -13.62 2.96
C ALA A 63 6.22 -13.54 2.03
N ILE A 64 6.71 -12.32 1.76
CA ILE A 64 7.92 -12.11 0.93
C ILE A 64 9.13 -12.79 1.56
N ARG A 65 9.29 -12.72 2.89
CA ARG A 65 10.39 -13.39 3.58
C ARG A 65 10.30 -14.90 3.49
N SER A 66 9.13 -15.47 3.78
CA SER A 66 8.90 -16.92 3.73
C SER A 66 9.14 -17.48 2.33
N LEU A 67 8.78 -16.72 1.30
CA LEU A 67 8.85 -17.14 -0.10
C LEU A 67 10.06 -16.55 -0.85
N ALA A 68 11.05 -16.00 -0.14
CA ALA A 68 12.16 -15.24 -0.74
C ALA A 68 12.95 -16.01 -1.80
N LYS A 69 13.08 -17.34 -1.65
CA LYS A 69 13.74 -18.22 -2.61
C LYS A 69 13.03 -18.22 -3.98
N ASP A 70 11.71 -18.12 -3.97
CA ASP A 70 10.88 -18.19 -5.18
C ASP A 70 10.66 -16.82 -5.81
N PHE A 71 10.86 -15.74 -5.05
CA PHE A 71 10.63 -14.35 -5.49
C PHE A 71 11.89 -13.46 -5.33
N PRO A 72 12.98 -13.73 -6.09
CA PRO A 72 14.25 -13.00 -5.97
C PRO A 72 14.18 -11.52 -6.42
N ASP A 73 13.12 -11.13 -7.13
CA ASP A 73 12.83 -9.74 -7.49
C ASP A 73 12.26 -8.94 -6.29
N LEU A 74 11.68 -9.61 -5.30
CA LEU A 74 11.07 -9.00 -4.11
C LEU A 74 11.97 -9.05 -2.87
N ALA A 75 12.86 -10.04 -2.79
CA ALA A 75 13.83 -10.17 -1.71
C ALA A 75 15.15 -10.78 -2.18
N GLU A 76 16.22 -10.51 -1.45
CA GLU A 76 17.48 -11.23 -1.53
C GLU A 76 17.73 -12.01 -0.25
N ILE A 77 18.41 -13.15 -0.41
CA ILE A 77 19.00 -13.89 0.69
C ILE A 77 20.49 -13.56 0.65
N THR A 78 20.99 -12.89 1.68
CA THR A 78 22.40 -12.52 1.77
C THR A 78 23.28 -13.75 1.95
N THR A 79 24.60 -13.59 1.77
CA THR A 79 25.57 -14.67 2.04
C THR A 79 25.54 -15.16 3.49
N GLN A 80 25.03 -14.34 4.42
CA GLN A 80 24.85 -14.68 5.84
C GLN A 80 23.50 -15.36 6.12
N GLY A 81 22.68 -15.58 5.09
CA GLY A 81 21.34 -16.16 5.21
C GLY A 81 20.26 -15.16 5.65
N GLU A 82 20.58 -13.86 5.78
CA GLU A 82 19.59 -12.84 6.11
C GLU A 82 18.69 -12.53 4.91
N ILE A 83 17.40 -12.33 5.15
CA ILE A 83 16.46 -11.96 4.09
C ILE A 83 16.22 -10.46 4.09
N ARG A 84 16.62 -9.79 3.00
CA ARG A 84 16.40 -8.35 2.79
C ARG A 84 15.38 -8.15 1.68
N LEU A 85 14.34 -7.36 1.98
CA LEU A 85 13.35 -6.99 0.97
C LEU A 85 13.99 -6.00 -0.01
N LYS A 86 13.76 -6.23 -1.31
CA LYS A 86 14.11 -5.31 -2.40
C LYS A 86 13.01 -4.29 -2.69
N VAL A 87 11.91 -4.36 -1.94
CA VAL A 87 10.76 -3.46 -2.04
C VAL A 87 10.55 -2.72 -0.73
N ARG A 88 10.05 -1.49 -0.83
CA ARG A 88 9.67 -0.70 0.34
C ARG A 88 8.16 -0.72 0.51
N LEU A 89 7.69 -1.25 1.64
CA LEU A 89 6.30 -1.12 2.04
C LEU A 89 6.09 0.25 2.68
N PHE A 90 5.18 1.06 2.11
CA PHE A 90 4.88 2.39 2.61
C PHE A 90 4.22 2.28 3.98
N LYS A 91 4.93 2.73 5.01
CA LYS A 91 4.37 2.85 6.35
C LYS A 91 3.46 4.06 6.38
N TYR A 92 2.33 3.96 7.08
CA TYR A 92 1.41 5.06 7.32
C TYR A 92 1.85 5.85 8.56
N PRO A 93 2.66 6.92 8.44
CA PRO A 93 3.04 7.67 9.63
C PRO A 93 1.82 8.45 10.13
N ARG A 94 1.52 8.39 11.43
CA ARG A 94 0.56 9.30 12.09
C ARG A 94 1.19 10.70 12.23
N SER A 95 1.48 11.33 11.10
CA SER A 95 2.24 12.58 10.98
C SER A 95 1.60 13.54 9.98
N SER A 96 2.07 14.78 9.98
CA SER A 96 1.73 15.78 8.95
C SER A 96 2.00 15.27 7.53
N THR A 97 3.02 14.44 7.31
CA THR A 97 3.34 13.84 6.00
C THR A 97 2.18 13.00 5.46
N ALA A 98 1.51 12.19 6.28
CA ALA A 98 0.38 11.39 5.80
C ALA A 98 -0.85 12.25 5.51
N ARG A 99 -1.07 13.32 6.29
CA ARG A 99 -2.11 14.32 6.01
C ARG A 99 -1.86 15.01 4.67
N ILE A 100 -0.63 15.46 4.44
CA ILE A 100 -0.24 16.19 3.22
C ILE A 100 -0.31 15.28 1.99
N LEU A 101 0.06 14.01 2.12
CA LEU A 101 -0.09 13.03 1.04
C LEU A 101 -1.53 12.55 0.83
N GLY A 102 -2.46 12.87 1.74
CA GLY A 102 -3.83 12.36 1.70
C GLY A 102 -3.95 10.85 2.00
N LEU A 103 -2.98 10.30 2.74
CA LEU A 103 -2.86 8.88 3.08
C LEU A 103 -3.09 8.60 4.58
N ASN A 104 -3.54 9.57 5.36
CA ASN A 104 -3.68 9.47 6.82
C ASN A 104 -4.73 8.46 7.30
N ALA A 105 -5.82 8.27 6.56
CA ALA A 105 -6.90 7.38 6.97
C ALA A 105 -6.70 5.92 6.51
N GLY A 106 -5.77 5.68 5.57
CA GLY A 106 -5.75 4.43 4.80
C GLY A 106 -7.05 4.22 4.03
N GLY A 107 -7.32 3.00 3.59
CA GLY A 107 -8.58 2.68 2.96
C GLY A 107 -8.64 3.00 1.46
N SER A 108 -9.55 2.32 0.77
CA SER A 108 -9.74 2.45 -0.68
C SER A 108 -9.99 3.89 -1.17
N SER A 109 -10.64 4.73 -0.37
CA SER A 109 -10.89 6.14 -0.73
C SER A 109 -9.62 7.00 -0.67
N SER A 110 -8.72 6.75 0.28
CA SER A 110 -7.44 7.48 0.38
C SER A 110 -6.53 7.10 -0.79
N LEU A 111 -6.50 5.82 -1.17
CA LEU A 111 -5.75 5.35 -2.33
C LEU A 111 -6.26 5.97 -3.64
N ALA A 112 -7.58 6.04 -3.83
CA ALA A 112 -8.19 6.71 -4.99
C ALA A 112 -7.80 8.20 -5.09
N ASN A 113 -7.82 8.92 -3.96
CA ASN A 113 -7.39 10.32 -3.89
C ASN A 113 -5.89 10.49 -4.15
N PHE A 114 -5.08 9.53 -3.69
CA PHE A 114 -3.65 9.52 -3.92
C PHE A 114 -3.34 9.40 -5.43
N ILE A 115 -4.03 8.54 -6.18
CA ILE A 115 -3.83 8.41 -7.64
C ILE A 115 -4.05 9.77 -8.33
N TYR A 116 -5.12 10.49 -7.99
CA TYR A 116 -5.41 11.82 -8.54
C TYR A 116 -4.30 12.83 -8.18
N THR A 117 -3.91 12.86 -6.91
CA THR A 117 -2.86 13.77 -6.41
C THR A 117 -1.52 13.47 -7.08
N TYR A 118 -1.18 12.19 -7.21
CA TYR A 118 0.04 11.72 -7.85
C TYR A 118 0.14 12.22 -9.29
N LYS A 119 -0.91 12.01 -10.10
CA LYS A 119 -0.97 12.55 -11.46
C LYS A 119 -0.78 14.07 -11.47
N LYS A 120 -1.58 14.79 -10.67
CA LYS A 120 -1.58 16.26 -10.62
C LYS A 120 -0.21 16.84 -10.31
N GLU A 121 0.52 16.26 -9.35
CA GLU A 121 1.82 16.78 -8.95
C GLU A 121 2.95 16.29 -9.86
N THR A 122 2.88 15.06 -10.38
CA THR A 122 3.90 14.56 -11.32
C THR A 122 3.86 15.23 -12.69
N ASP A 123 2.70 15.74 -13.15
CA ASP A 123 2.60 16.56 -14.37
C ASP A 123 3.45 17.85 -14.29
N LYS A 124 3.77 18.30 -13.07
CA LYS A 124 4.57 19.51 -12.80
C LYS A 124 6.05 19.20 -12.57
N ILE A 125 6.44 17.93 -12.48
CA ILE A 125 7.82 17.51 -12.28
C ILE A 125 8.50 17.39 -13.65
N LYS A 126 9.63 18.06 -13.81
CA LYS A 126 10.47 18.02 -15.03
C LYS A 126 11.80 17.30 -14.82
N ALA A 127 12.12 16.99 -13.57
CA ALA A 127 13.31 16.22 -13.21
C ALA A 127 13.18 14.76 -13.67
N SER A 128 14.31 14.09 -13.84
CA SER A 128 14.35 12.64 -14.03
C SER A 128 13.80 11.91 -12.79
N GLY A 129 13.40 10.67 -13.00
CA GLY A 129 12.79 9.83 -11.97
C GLY A 129 12.16 8.62 -12.62
N GLU A 130 11.14 8.06 -11.99
CA GLU A 130 10.38 6.92 -12.51
C GLU A 130 11.27 5.68 -12.71
N ASN A 131 12.33 5.54 -11.89
CA ASN A 131 13.27 4.42 -11.98
C ASN A 131 12.67 3.11 -11.48
N ASN A 132 11.73 3.20 -10.53
CA ASN A 132 11.10 2.07 -9.90
C ASN A 132 9.58 2.28 -9.82
N PRO A 133 8.80 1.19 -9.84
CA PRO A 133 7.35 1.32 -9.80
C PRO A 133 6.87 1.69 -8.40
N VAL A 134 5.82 2.50 -8.36
CA VAL A 134 4.98 2.72 -7.19
C VAL A 134 3.73 1.87 -7.40
N ILE A 135 3.40 1.01 -6.45
CA ILE A 135 2.38 -0.01 -6.59
C ILE A 135 1.32 0.22 -5.52
N ILE A 136 0.10 0.53 -5.92
CA ILE A 136 -1.06 0.54 -5.03
C ILE A 136 -1.62 -0.88 -4.98
N LEU A 137 -1.61 -1.49 -3.80
CA LEU A 137 -2.27 -2.77 -3.55
C LEU A 137 -3.64 -2.49 -2.91
N TYR A 138 -4.69 -3.05 -3.48
CA TYR A 138 -6.06 -2.89 -2.98
C TYR A 138 -6.83 -4.21 -3.01
N ASP A 139 -7.77 -4.37 -2.08
CA ASP A 139 -8.66 -5.53 -2.01
C ASP A 139 -9.65 -5.52 -3.18
N SER A 140 -9.89 -6.67 -3.78
CA SER A 140 -10.79 -6.84 -4.92
C SER A 140 -12.22 -7.00 -4.44
N ASP A 141 -12.73 -6.07 -3.67
CA ASP A 141 -14.09 -6.12 -3.13
C ASP A 141 -14.96 -4.98 -3.68
N SER A 142 -16.17 -4.86 -3.13
CA SER A 142 -17.09 -3.75 -3.40
C SER A 142 -16.51 -2.36 -3.04
N GLY A 143 -15.61 -2.27 -2.06
CA GLY A 143 -14.91 -1.06 -1.64
C GLY A 143 -13.96 -0.49 -2.70
N ALA A 144 -13.37 -1.37 -3.51
CA ALA A 144 -12.45 -0.98 -4.59
C ALA A 144 -13.11 -0.33 -5.81
N LYS A 145 -14.45 -0.21 -5.86
CA LYS A 145 -15.16 0.47 -6.97
C LYS A 145 -14.62 1.88 -7.23
N LYS A 146 -14.27 2.63 -6.18
CA LYS A 146 -13.69 3.98 -6.32
C LYS A 146 -12.32 3.95 -6.98
N ILE A 147 -11.46 3.02 -6.58
CA ILE A 147 -10.13 2.83 -7.18
C ILE A 147 -10.27 2.46 -8.65
N ARG A 148 -11.09 1.44 -8.98
CA ARG A 148 -11.32 1.00 -10.37
C ARG A 148 -11.83 2.12 -11.26
N ASN A 149 -12.72 2.97 -10.77
CA ASN A 149 -13.20 4.14 -11.51
C ASN A 149 -12.09 5.16 -11.78
N VAL A 150 -11.22 5.43 -10.80
CA VAL A 150 -10.09 6.35 -10.99
C VAL A 150 -9.07 5.77 -11.98
N LEU A 151 -8.78 4.47 -11.89
CA LEU A 151 -7.89 3.78 -12.84
C LEU A 151 -8.47 3.77 -14.25
N THR A 152 -9.78 3.53 -14.40
CA THR A 152 -10.47 3.56 -15.70
C THR A 152 -10.34 4.94 -16.35
N LYS A 153 -10.52 6.01 -15.57
CA LYS A 153 -10.33 7.38 -16.05
C LYS A 153 -8.87 7.69 -16.39
N ALA A 154 -7.92 7.18 -15.62
CA ALA A 154 -6.50 7.42 -15.83
C ALA A 154 -5.96 6.70 -17.08
N THR A 155 -6.44 5.49 -17.34
CA THR A 155 -5.99 4.64 -18.46
C THR A 155 -6.82 4.78 -19.73
N GLY A 156 -8.05 5.30 -19.63
CA GLY A 156 -9.02 5.32 -20.73
C GLY A 156 -9.61 3.95 -21.06
N THR A 157 -9.30 2.90 -20.29
CA THR A 157 -9.80 1.54 -20.48
C THR A 157 -10.51 1.06 -19.22
N THR A 158 -11.61 0.32 -19.37
CA THR A 158 -12.36 -0.23 -18.23
C THR A 158 -11.49 -1.18 -17.42
N VAL A 159 -11.35 -0.90 -16.12
CA VAL A 159 -10.63 -1.74 -15.15
C VAL A 159 -11.61 -2.60 -14.38
N GLN A 160 -11.49 -3.92 -14.51
CA GLN A 160 -12.39 -4.91 -13.89
C GLN A 160 -11.95 -5.28 -12.47
N GLY A 161 -10.64 -5.26 -12.19
CA GLY A 161 -10.06 -5.78 -10.95
C GLY A 161 -9.66 -7.25 -11.01
N SER A 162 -9.80 -7.90 -12.16
CA SER A 162 -9.28 -9.25 -12.43
C SER A 162 -7.94 -9.24 -13.16
N GLU A 163 -7.49 -8.07 -13.62
CA GLU A 163 -6.20 -7.89 -14.26
C GLU A 163 -5.07 -8.15 -13.24
N PRO A 164 -3.94 -8.79 -13.64
CA PRO A 164 -2.80 -8.96 -12.74
C PRO A 164 -2.29 -7.63 -12.17
N PHE A 165 -2.29 -6.60 -13.01
CA PHE A 165 -1.99 -5.22 -12.63
C PHE A 165 -2.48 -4.25 -13.71
N VAL A 166 -2.56 -2.97 -13.36
CA VAL A 166 -2.86 -1.86 -14.26
C VAL A 166 -1.81 -0.78 -14.11
N ARG A 167 -1.20 -0.33 -15.21
CA ARG A 167 -0.36 0.87 -15.21
C ARG A 167 -1.27 2.11 -15.23
N ALA A 168 -1.35 2.83 -14.12
CA ALA A 168 -2.27 3.95 -13.96
C ALA A 168 -1.75 5.23 -14.63
N ILE A 169 -0.54 5.67 -14.26
CA ILE A 169 0.09 6.91 -14.71
C ILE A 169 1.60 6.81 -14.47
N ARG A 170 2.44 7.09 -15.46
CA ARG A 170 3.92 7.13 -15.29
C ARG A 170 4.47 5.81 -14.70
N ASN A 171 5.12 5.85 -13.52
CA ASN A 171 5.56 4.68 -12.76
C ASN A 171 4.57 4.22 -11.67
N LEU A 172 3.35 4.77 -11.62
CA LEU A 172 2.29 4.32 -10.72
C LEU A 172 1.48 3.19 -11.34
N TYR A 173 1.41 2.08 -10.62
CA TYR A 173 0.67 0.88 -10.94
C TYR A 173 -0.33 0.59 -9.84
N ALA A 174 -1.36 -0.19 -10.18
CA ALA A 174 -2.31 -0.72 -9.23
C ALA A 174 -2.41 -2.24 -9.40
N VAL A 175 -2.44 -2.96 -8.29
CA VAL A 175 -2.51 -4.42 -8.21
C VAL A 175 -3.72 -4.77 -7.35
N PRO A 176 -4.76 -5.40 -7.92
CA PRO A 176 -5.82 -6.00 -7.11
C PRO A 176 -5.31 -7.25 -6.37
N THR A 177 -5.91 -7.57 -5.22
CA THR A 177 -5.78 -8.92 -4.65
C THR A 177 -6.29 -9.95 -5.66
N PRO A 178 -5.54 -11.04 -5.96
CA PRO A 178 -6.01 -12.05 -6.89
C PRO A 178 -7.29 -12.73 -6.44
N LEU A 179 -8.18 -13.01 -7.40
CA LEU A 179 -9.38 -13.81 -7.18
C LEU A 179 -9.04 -15.30 -7.19
N PHE A 180 -9.63 -16.08 -6.28
CA PHE A 180 -9.42 -17.52 -6.16
C PHE A 180 -10.71 -18.27 -6.50
N ASN A 181 -10.61 -19.52 -6.97
CA ASN A 181 -11.73 -20.48 -6.98
C ASN A 181 -13.06 -19.96 -7.60
N GLY A 182 -12.99 -19.07 -8.59
CA GLY A 182 -14.18 -18.48 -9.22
C GLY A 182 -14.97 -17.48 -8.36
N VAL A 183 -14.41 -17.02 -7.24
CA VAL A 183 -15.01 -15.94 -6.45
C VAL A 183 -14.83 -14.59 -7.13
N ASN A 184 -15.79 -13.69 -6.94
CA ASN A 184 -15.79 -12.35 -7.54
C ASN A 184 -15.19 -11.29 -6.63
N GLU A 185 -14.90 -11.63 -5.37
CA GLU A 185 -14.26 -10.73 -4.41
C GLU A 185 -13.13 -11.43 -3.67
N SER A 186 -12.11 -10.66 -3.28
CA SER A 186 -11.04 -11.16 -2.41
C SER A 186 -10.44 -10.02 -1.59
N LYS A 187 -9.91 -10.36 -0.43
CA LYS A 187 -9.08 -9.47 0.41
C LYS A 187 -7.78 -10.17 0.79
N ILE A 188 -6.77 -9.40 1.22
CA ILE A 188 -5.45 -9.97 1.51
C ILE A 188 -5.49 -11.06 2.62
N GLU A 189 -6.45 -10.97 3.56
CA GLU A 189 -6.63 -12.00 4.59
C GLU A 189 -7.09 -13.35 4.03
N ASP A 190 -7.68 -13.40 2.83
CA ASP A 190 -8.12 -14.64 2.19
C ASP A 190 -6.97 -15.57 1.81
N PHE A 191 -5.73 -15.06 1.81
CA PHE A 191 -4.55 -15.82 1.39
C PHE A 191 -3.94 -16.67 2.51
N PHE A 192 -4.45 -16.53 3.74
CA PHE A 192 -4.10 -17.41 4.85
C PHE A 192 -4.99 -18.64 4.83
N ASP A 193 -4.40 -19.80 5.11
CA ASP A 193 -5.13 -21.05 5.28
C ASP A 193 -5.98 -21.07 6.57
N ASP A 194 -6.95 -21.97 6.60
CA ASP A 194 -7.85 -22.12 7.74
C ASP A 194 -7.07 -22.42 9.03
N ALA A 195 -6.01 -23.23 8.94
CA ALA A 195 -5.15 -23.57 10.08
C ALA A 195 -4.52 -22.32 10.73
N THR A 196 -4.13 -21.33 9.93
CA THR A 196 -3.63 -20.05 10.44
C THR A 196 -4.76 -19.19 10.99
N LYS A 197 -5.91 -19.13 10.32
CA LYS A 197 -7.05 -18.30 10.72
C LYS A 197 -7.71 -18.74 12.04
N VAL A 198 -7.65 -20.04 12.36
CA VAL A 198 -8.22 -20.57 13.63
C VAL A 198 -7.28 -20.46 14.83
N ILE A 199 -6.07 -19.89 14.66
CA ILE A 199 -5.14 -19.72 15.79
C ILE A 199 -5.76 -18.80 16.85
N GLU A 200 -5.90 -19.32 18.07
CA GLU A 200 -6.44 -18.54 19.18
C GLU A 200 -5.38 -17.69 19.87
N ILE A 201 -5.79 -16.50 20.31
CA ILE A 201 -5.00 -15.60 21.16
C ILE A 201 -5.84 -15.26 22.39
N GLY A 202 -5.41 -15.72 23.57
CA GLY A 202 -6.12 -15.48 24.82
C GLY A 202 -7.57 -16.03 24.82
N GLY A 203 -7.79 -17.18 24.18
CA GLY A 203 -9.12 -17.81 24.05
C GLY A 203 -10.07 -17.14 23.05
N LYS A 204 -9.57 -16.21 22.24
CA LYS A 204 -10.33 -15.54 21.17
C LYS A 204 -9.89 -16.03 19.80
N THR A 205 -10.83 -16.09 18.86
CA THR A 205 -10.59 -16.47 17.45
C THR A 205 -10.52 -15.24 16.54
N PHE A 206 -9.95 -15.39 15.34
CA PHE A 206 -9.85 -14.29 14.39
C PHE A 206 -11.22 -13.92 13.78
N ASN A 207 -11.49 -12.62 13.62
CA ASN A 207 -12.56 -12.13 12.78
C ASN A 207 -12.09 -10.88 12.01
N ASP A 208 -12.23 -10.92 10.68
CA ASP A 208 -11.82 -9.85 9.77
C ASP A 208 -12.97 -8.96 9.30
N GLY A 209 -14.18 -9.19 9.83
CA GLY A 209 -15.36 -8.38 9.60
C GLY A 209 -15.37 -7.10 10.43
N ASN A 210 -16.24 -6.16 10.04
CA ASN A 210 -16.31 -4.84 10.67
C ASN A 210 -16.97 -4.86 12.06
N ASN A 211 -17.79 -5.87 12.34
CA ASN A 211 -18.52 -6.01 13.60
C ASN A 211 -18.34 -7.43 14.12
N PHE A 212 -17.77 -7.58 15.32
CA PHE A 212 -17.63 -8.85 15.99
C PHE A 212 -17.70 -8.67 17.51
N ASP A 213 -18.04 -9.75 18.21
CA ASP A 213 -18.01 -9.78 19.67
C ASP A 213 -16.56 -9.74 20.16
N VAL A 214 -16.13 -8.61 20.71
CA VAL A 214 -14.77 -8.40 21.21
C VAL A 214 -14.40 -9.33 22.37
N ALA A 215 -15.38 -9.97 23.02
CA ALA A 215 -15.12 -10.99 24.04
C ALA A 215 -14.71 -12.33 23.41
N LYS A 216 -15.20 -12.64 22.20
CA LYS A 216 -14.98 -13.92 21.49
C LYS A 216 -13.94 -13.85 20.39
N HIS A 217 -13.78 -12.67 19.78
CA HIS A 217 -12.94 -12.51 18.59
C HIS A 217 -11.93 -11.38 18.74
N TYR A 218 -10.82 -11.52 18.00
CA TYR A 218 -9.80 -10.50 17.85
C TYR A 218 -9.73 -9.98 16.41
N ASP A 219 -9.22 -8.76 16.23
CA ASP A 219 -9.19 -8.05 14.96
C ASP A 219 -7.96 -8.35 14.09
N LYS A 220 -7.93 -7.72 12.90
CA LYS A 220 -6.78 -7.76 11.98
C LYS A 220 -5.46 -7.32 12.62
N ASN A 221 -5.49 -6.39 13.58
CA ASN A 221 -4.26 -5.96 14.26
C ASN A 221 -3.67 -7.11 15.09
N ILE A 222 -4.49 -7.76 15.92
CA ILE A 222 -4.02 -8.90 16.71
C ILE A 222 -3.57 -10.03 15.79
N PHE A 223 -4.31 -10.31 14.71
CA PHE A 223 -3.91 -11.32 13.73
C PHE A 223 -2.52 -11.03 13.14
N ALA A 224 -2.29 -9.82 12.62
CA ALA A 224 -1.02 -9.42 12.04
C ALA A 224 0.16 -9.54 13.01
N TYR A 225 0.06 -8.94 14.20
CA TYR A 225 1.20 -8.81 15.10
C TYR A 225 1.36 -10.00 16.05
N GLN A 226 0.29 -10.70 16.43
CA GLN A 226 0.36 -11.82 17.39
C GLN A 226 0.35 -13.19 16.74
N VAL A 227 -0.23 -13.32 15.54
CA VAL A 227 -0.24 -14.58 14.79
C VAL A 227 0.80 -14.53 13.69
N VAL A 228 0.62 -13.66 12.69
CA VAL A 228 1.44 -13.67 11.47
C VAL A 228 2.90 -13.36 11.77
N GLU A 229 3.19 -12.26 12.47
CA GLU A 229 4.57 -11.87 12.77
C GLU A 229 5.27 -12.87 13.69
N LYS A 230 4.62 -13.26 14.79
CA LYS A 230 5.23 -14.15 15.81
C LYS A 230 5.36 -15.60 15.37
N LYS A 231 4.47 -16.07 14.50
CA LYS A 231 4.42 -17.46 14.03
C LYS A 231 4.83 -17.61 12.56
N ALA A 232 5.47 -16.58 11.97
CA ALA A 232 5.86 -16.56 10.56
C ALA A 232 6.67 -17.79 10.11
N ALA A 233 7.46 -18.39 11.01
CA ALA A 233 8.26 -19.57 10.70
C ALA A 233 7.45 -20.88 10.61
N SER A 234 6.22 -20.90 11.12
CA SER A 234 5.39 -22.11 11.23
C SER A 234 4.08 -22.04 10.44
N ILE A 235 3.68 -20.87 9.96
CA ILE A 235 2.44 -20.71 9.19
C ILE A 235 2.71 -20.79 7.69
N ASN A 236 1.69 -21.15 6.92
CA ASN A 236 1.79 -21.28 5.48
C ASN A 236 1.51 -19.94 4.78
N PHE A 237 2.40 -19.54 3.86
CA PHE A 237 2.24 -18.34 3.03
C PHE A 237 1.98 -18.66 1.55
N ASP A 238 1.79 -19.93 1.15
CA ASP A 238 1.64 -20.30 -0.26
C ASP A 238 0.45 -19.60 -0.95
N GLY A 239 -0.61 -19.27 -0.22
CA GLY A 239 -1.73 -18.48 -0.74
C GLY A 239 -1.35 -17.08 -1.24
N PHE A 240 -0.21 -16.53 -0.79
CA PHE A 240 0.29 -15.23 -1.25
C PHE A 240 1.01 -15.31 -2.61
N ARG A 241 1.37 -16.50 -3.10
CA ARG A 241 2.16 -16.67 -4.33
C ARG A 241 1.55 -15.95 -5.54
N PRO A 242 0.23 -16.00 -5.81
CA PRO A 242 -0.36 -15.28 -6.94
C PRO A 242 -0.19 -13.75 -6.80
N LEU A 243 -0.36 -13.20 -5.59
CA LEU A 243 -0.17 -11.76 -5.38
C LEU A 243 1.30 -11.37 -5.58
N LEU A 244 2.24 -12.13 -4.99
CA LEU A 244 3.66 -11.86 -5.16
C LEU A 244 4.09 -11.97 -6.63
N THR A 245 3.49 -12.90 -7.38
CA THR A 245 3.70 -13.03 -8.83
C THR A 245 3.28 -11.76 -9.57
N ASN A 246 2.12 -11.20 -9.22
CA ASN A 246 1.64 -9.95 -9.82
C ASN A 246 2.56 -8.76 -9.48
N LEU A 247 3.07 -8.68 -8.24
CA LEU A 247 4.04 -7.65 -7.85
C LEU A 247 5.34 -7.75 -8.66
N VAL A 248 5.86 -8.97 -8.86
CA VAL A 248 7.03 -9.21 -9.72
C VAL A 248 6.75 -8.83 -11.16
N ALA A 249 5.56 -9.14 -11.68
CA ALA A 249 5.16 -8.78 -13.03
C ALA A 249 5.18 -7.25 -13.25
N VAL A 250 4.74 -6.47 -12.26
CA VAL A 250 4.85 -5.00 -12.29
C VAL A 250 6.31 -4.55 -12.34
N ILE A 251 7.18 -5.07 -11.47
CA ILE A 251 8.60 -4.70 -11.43
C ILE A 251 9.29 -4.98 -12.77
N ARG A 252 9.06 -6.17 -13.33
CA ARG A 252 9.62 -6.56 -14.63
C ARG A 252 9.04 -5.73 -15.78
N SER A 253 7.72 -5.52 -15.82
CA SER A 253 7.07 -4.71 -16.84
C SER A 253 7.58 -3.26 -16.81
N HIS A 254 7.76 -2.69 -15.63
CA HIS A 254 8.28 -1.33 -15.50
C HIS A 254 9.73 -1.23 -15.95
N SER A 255 10.58 -2.20 -15.57
CA SER A 255 11.98 -2.23 -15.99
C SER A 255 12.11 -2.31 -17.52
N ALA A 256 11.29 -3.17 -18.17
CA ALA A 256 11.29 -3.35 -19.62
C ALA A 256 10.77 -2.12 -20.40
N ALA A 257 9.91 -1.30 -19.79
CA ALA A 257 9.34 -0.11 -20.43
C ALA A 257 10.23 1.14 -20.34
N ARG A 258 11.37 1.07 -19.64
CA ARG A 258 12.30 2.21 -19.54
C ARG A 258 13.15 2.31 -20.81
N PRO A 259 13.27 3.49 -21.43
CA PRO A 259 14.27 3.71 -22.47
C PRO A 259 15.66 3.49 -21.85
N THR A 260 16.46 2.64 -22.49
CA THR A 260 17.89 2.45 -22.18
C THR A 260 18.68 3.71 -22.43
#